data_AF-R5PAN0-F1
#
_entry.id   AF-R5PAN0-F1
#
_cell.length_a   1.000
_cell.length_b   1.000
_cell.length_c   1.000
_cell.angle_alpha   90.00
_cell.angle_beta   90.00
_cell.angle_gamma   90.00
#
_symmetry.space_group_name_H-M   'P 1'
#
loop_
_entity.id
_entity.type
_entity.pdbx_description
1 polymer ?
#
loop_
_entity_poly.entity_id
_entity_poly.type
_entity_poly.pdbx_seq_one_letter_code
_entity_poly.pdbx_strand_id
1 'polypeptide(L)'
;MTKENAIKLFENKKIRTVWDSDVEKWYISIIDVIEVLTGSINPRKYWSVLKTRILKEGRQTTTNCSQLKLPAEDGRMRMTDVADVEQLFRLIQSVPSSKTEPFEL
;
A
#
# COMPACT_ATOMS: atom_id res chain seq x y z
N MET A 1 -0.95 -11.46 24.00
CA MET A 1 -2.23 -11.65 23.28
C MET A 1 -2.00 -11.28 21.83
N THR A 2 -2.11 -12.26 20.95
CA THR A 2 -1.75 -12.21 19.52
C THR A 2 -2.73 -11.33 18.75
N LYS A 3 -2.32 -10.10 18.42
CA LYS A 3 -3.00 -9.29 17.41
C LYS A 3 -2.63 -9.88 16.04
N GLU A 4 -3.40 -10.89 15.65
CA GLU A 4 -3.27 -11.59 14.37
C GLU A 4 -3.34 -10.59 13.22
N ASN A 5 -2.40 -10.71 12.28
CA ASN A 5 -2.36 -9.93 11.05
C ASN A 5 -3.74 -9.91 10.40
N ALA A 6 -4.46 -8.80 10.51
CA ALA A 6 -5.81 -8.65 10.00
C ALA A 6 -5.75 -8.54 8.47
N ILE A 7 -5.70 -9.68 7.79
CA ILE A 7 -5.77 -9.75 6.32
C ILE A 7 -7.19 -9.33 5.93
N LYS A 8 -7.39 -8.05 5.59
CA LYS A 8 -8.62 -7.58 4.95
C LYS A 8 -8.58 -8.04 3.48
N LEU A 9 -9.52 -8.90 3.07
CA LEU A 9 -9.72 -9.23 1.66
C LEU A 9 -10.41 -8.04 0.97
N PHE A 10 -9.78 -7.51 -0.07
CA PHE A 10 -10.39 -6.55 -1.00
C PHE A 10 -10.39 -7.18 -2.40
N GLU A 11 -11.56 -7.24 -3.05
CA GLU A 11 -11.75 -7.86 -4.38
C GLU A 11 -11.08 -9.23 -4.55
N ASN A 12 -11.18 -10.11 -3.54
CA ASN A 12 -10.58 -11.46 -3.55
C ASN A 12 -9.04 -11.49 -3.55
N LYS A 13 -8.37 -10.35 -3.37
CA LYS A 13 -6.92 -10.25 -3.15
C LYS A 13 -6.61 -9.97 -1.69
N LYS A 14 -5.55 -10.61 -1.20
CA LYS A 14 -5.05 -10.42 0.16
C LYS A 14 -4.16 -9.17 0.20
N ILE A 15 -4.58 -8.15 0.95
CA ILE A 15 -3.73 -7.00 1.24
C ILE A 15 -2.91 -7.30 2.49
N ARG A 16 -1.58 -7.21 2.39
CA ARG A 16 -0.69 -7.42 3.53
C ARG A 16 -0.69 -6.19 4.43
N THR A 17 -0.96 -6.42 5.70
CA THR A 17 -0.94 -5.40 6.75
C THR A 17 -0.03 -5.83 7.88
N VAL A 18 0.64 -4.87 8.52
CA VAL A 18 1.46 -5.10 9.71
C VAL A 18 1.07 -4.09 10.78
N TRP A 19 0.92 -4.57 12.01
CA TRP A 19 0.75 -3.73 13.18
C TRP A 19 2.13 -3.38 13.73
N ASP A 20 2.38 -2.09 13.90
CA ASP A 20 3.55 -1.60 14.60
C ASP A 20 3.16 -1.23 16.04
N SER A 21 3.73 -1.95 17.01
CA SER A 21 3.45 -1.76 18.43
C SER A 21 4.08 -0.50 19.03
N ASP A 22 5.14 0.02 18.41
CA ASP A 22 5.91 1.13 18.99
C ASP A 22 5.21 2.46 18.72
N VAL A 23 4.57 2.57 17.56
CA VAL A 23 3.77 3.73 17.15
C VAL A 23 2.26 3.49 17.21
N GLU A 24 1.84 2.30 17.63
CA GLU A 24 0.44 1.86 17.69
C GLU A 24 -0.35 2.12 16.38
N LYS A 25 0.27 1.80 15.24
CA LYS A 25 -0.30 2.05 13.91
C LYS A 25 -0.35 0.81 13.04
N TRP A 26 -1.37 0.77 12.18
CA TRP A 26 -1.45 -0.19 11.08
C TRP A 26 -0.75 0.36 9.84
N TYR A 27 0.14 -0.45 9.29
CA TYR A 27 0.79 -0.21 8.02
C TYR A 27 0.29 -1.20 6.97
N ILE A 28 0.09 -0.70 5.76
CA ILE A 28 -0.54 -1.42 4.65
C ILE A 28 0.44 -1.44 3.48
N SER A 29 0.56 -2.58 2.80
CA SER A 29 1.43 -2.70 1.62
C SER A 29 0.89 -1.85 0.46
N ILE A 30 1.69 -0.88 0.01
CA ILE A 30 1.32 0.00 -1.11
C ILE A 30 1.22 -0.79 -2.41
N ILE A 31 2.11 -1.77 -2.61
CA ILE A 31 2.14 -2.59 -3.84
C ILE A 31 0.84 -3.39 -3.97
N ASP A 32 0.37 -4.00 -2.88
CA ASP A 32 -0.87 -4.80 -2.90
C ASP A 32 -2.09 -3.91 -3.18
N VAL A 33 -2.13 -2.71 -2.59
CA VAL A 33 -3.20 -1.75 -2.85
C VAL A 33 -3.20 -1.28 -4.30
N ILE A 34 -2.02 -0.96 -4.86
CA ILE A 34 -1.88 -0.60 -6.28
C ILE A 34 -2.33 -1.76 -7.17
N GLU A 35 -1.97 -3.00 -6.82
CA GLU A 35 -2.39 -4.17 -7.57
C GLU A 35 -3.91 -4.33 -7.61
N VAL A 36 -4.58 -4.14 -6.46
CA VAL A 36 -6.05 -4.18 -6.37
C VAL A 36 -6.67 -3.05 -7.19
N LEU A 37 -6.20 -1.81 -7.01
CA LEU A 37 -6.76 -0.63 -7.65
C LEU A 37 -6.55 -0.59 -9.17
N THR A 38 -5.40 -1.08 -9.64
CA THR A 38 -5.00 -0.94 -11.04
C THR A 38 -5.15 -2.23 -11.84
N GLY A 39 -5.24 -3.39 -11.17
CA GLY A 39 -5.16 -4.69 -11.83
C GLY A 39 -3.83 -4.93 -12.57
N SER A 40 -2.80 -4.11 -12.30
CA SER A 40 -1.54 -4.16 -13.02
C SER A 40 -0.84 -5.49 -12.82
N ILE A 41 -0.35 -6.08 -13.90
CA ILE A 41 0.49 -7.29 -13.89
C ILE A 41 1.82 -7.01 -13.16
N ASN A 42 2.28 -5.76 -13.13
CA ASN A 42 3.50 -5.35 -12.44
C ASN A 42 3.25 -4.12 -11.55
N PRO A 43 2.63 -4.31 -10.37
CA PRO A 43 2.25 -3.21 -9.47
C PRO A 43 3.47 -2.46 -8.92
N ARG A 44 4.63 -3.14 -8.76
CA ARG A 44 5.88 -2.50 -8.35
C ARG A 44 6.40 -1.51 -9.38
N LYS A 45 6.36 -1.87 -10.67
CA LYS A 45 6.75 -0.94 -11.75
C LYS A 45 5.77 0.22 -11.84
N TYR A 46 4.48 -0.05 -11.70
CA TYR A 46 3.44 1.00 -11.64
C TYR A 46 3.73 1.99 -10.51
N TRP A 47 4.01 1.47 -9.30
CA TRP A 47 4.35 2.30 -8.14
C TRP A 47 5.57 3.20 -8.39
N SER A 48 6.62 2.66 -8.99
CA SER A 48 7.82 3.44 -9.34
C SER A 48 7.48 4.63 -10.24
N VAL A 49 6.68 4.40 -11.28
CA VAL A 49 6.23 5.46 -12.20
C VAL A 49 5.32 6.46 -11.49
N LEU A 50 4.40 5.99 -10.64
CA LEU A 50 3.52 6.85 -9.87
C LEU A 50 4.32 7.75 -8.91
N LYS A 51 5.32 7.22 -8.20
CA LYS A 51 6.22 8.02 -7.36
C LYS A 51 6.90 9.12 -8.15
N THR A 52 7.43 8.82 -9.33
CA THR A 52 8.05 9.84 -10.19
C THR A 52 7.05 10.92 -10.61
N ARG A 53 5.80 10.57 -10.91
CA ARG A 53 4.74 11.54 -11.25
C ARG A 53 4.40 12.43 -10.06
N ILE A 54 4.16 11.84 -8.89
CA ILE A 54 3.84 12.57 -7.64
C ILE A 54 4.99 13.53 -7.26
N LEU A 55 6.24 13.09 -7.40
CA LEU A 55 7.41 13.95 -7.17
C LEU A 55 7.48 15.13 -8.13
N LYS A 56 7.15 14.93 -9.41
CA LYS A 56 7.06 16.03 -10.41
C LYS A 56 5.95 17.03 -10.09
N GLU A 57 4.86 16.59 -9.47
CA GLU A 57 3.77 17.44 -9.01
C GLU A 57 4.11 18.19 -7.70
N GLY A 58 5.30 17.98 -7.12
CA GLY A 58 5.73 18.63 -5.88
C GLY A 58 5.13 18.02 -4.61
N ARG A 59 4.40 16.91 -4.70
CA ARG A 59 3.72 16.24 -3.57
C ARG A 59 4.65 15.25 -2.85
N GLN A 60 5.79 15.73 -2.36
CA GLN A 60 6.85 14.89 -1.77
C GLN A 60 6.36 14.05 -0.56
N THR A 61 5.43 14.59 0.23
CA THR A 61 4.87 13.93 1.43
C THR A 61 4.19 12.59 1.13
N THR A 62 3.62 12.42 -0.06
CA THR A 62 2.93 11.19 -0.47
C THR A 62 3.92 10.09 -0.89
N THR A 63 5.18 10.43 -1.17
CA THR A 63 6.23 9.46 -1.56
C THR A 63 7.17 9.05 -0.44
N ASN A 64 7.14 9.72 0.71
CA ASN A 64 7.95 9.37 1.86
C ASN A 64 7.28 8.24 2.67
N CYS A 65 7.32 7.04 2.12
CA CYS A 65 6.71 5.86 2.71
C CYS A 65 7.74 5.11 3.57
N SER A 66 7.32 4.63 4.73
CA SER A 66 8.14 3.71 5.53
C SER A 66 8.33 2.40 4.77
N GLN A 67 9.46 1.73 4.99
CA GLN A 67 9.68 0.39 4.46
C GLN A 67 9.70 -0.62 5.60
N LEU A 68 8.79 -1.60 5.53
CA LEU A 68 8.73 -2.70 6.48
C LEU A 68 8.93 -4.04 5.76
N LYS A 69 9.41 -5.04 6.50
CA LYS A 69 9.51 -6.41 6.01
C LYS A 69 8.13 -7.05 6.06
N LEU A 70 7.57 -7.38 4.90
CA LEU A 70 6.34 -8.15 4.78
C LEU A 70 6.61 -9.51 4.15
N PRO A 71 5.82 -10.55 4.50
CA PRO A 71 5.89 -11.84 3.81
C PRO A 71 5.48 -11.67 2.35
N ALA A 72 6.24 -12.27 1.44
CA ALA A 72 5.85 -12.41 0.04
C ALA A 72 5.13 -13.75 -0.19
N GLU A 73 4.56 -13.94 -1.38
CA GLU A 73 3.83 -15.16 -1.73
C GLU A 73 4.67 -16.44 -1.61
N ASP A 74 5.98 -16.33 -1.80
CA ASP A 74 6.95 -17.42 -1.62
C ASP A 74 7.35 -17.67 -0.14
N GLY A 75 6.71 -16.99 0.81
CA GLY A 75 6.98 -17.09 2.24
C GLY A 75 8.23 -16.33 2.71
N ARG A 76 8.97 -15.67 1.81
CA ARG A 76 10.17 -14.90 2.18
C ARG A 76 9.80 -13.49 2.61
N MET A 77 10.45 -13.00 3.66
CA MET A 77 10.31 -11.62 4.11
C MET A 77 11.05 -10.67 3.16
N ARG A 78 10.36 -9.69 2.58
CA ARG A 78 10.96 -8.66 1.72
C ARG A 78 10.59 -7.27 2.20
N MET A 79 11.54 -6.35 2.05
CA MET A 79 11.27 -4.93 2.24
C MET A 79 10.29 -4.44 1.20
N THR A 80 9.24 -3.78 1.65
CA THR A 80 8.25 -3.13 0.77
C THR A 80 7.86 -1.79 1.36
N ASP A 81 7.55 -0.85 0.46
CA ASP A 81 6.95 0.41 0.83
C ASP A 81 5.58 0.13 1.45
N VAL A 82 5.36 0.69 2.64
CA VAL A 82 4.11 0.63 3.39
C VAL A 82 3.62 2.04 3.70
N ALA A 83 2.32 2.18 3.81
CA ALA A 83 1.65 3.43 4.18
C ALA A 83 0.76 3.20 5.39
N ASP A 84 0.64 4.20 6.26
CA ASP A 84 -0.47 4.26 7.21
C ASP A 84 -1.77 4.62 6.49
N VAL A 85 -2.89 4.60 7.22
CA VAL A 85 -4.23 4.85 6.65
C VAL A 85 -4.31 6.22 5.97
N GLU A 86 -3.76 7.27 6.60
CA GLU A 86 -3.82 8.64 6.06
C GLU A 86 -2.99 8.81 4.79
N GLN A 87 -1.76 8.27 4.81
CA GLN A 87 -0.88 8.25 3.64
C GLN A 87 -1.51 7.45 2.50
N LEU A 88 -2.16 6.33 2.83
CA LEU A 88 -2.82 5.49 1.85
C LEU A 88 -3.96 6.25 1.16
N PHE A 89 -4.81 6.97 1.89
CA PHE A 89 -5.89 7.77 1.29
C PHE A 89 -5.36 8.79 0.27
N ARG A 90 -4.28 9.50 0.60
CA ARG A 90 -3.65 10.48 -0.33
C ARG A 90 -3.08 9.78 -1.57
N LEU A 91 -2.50 8.60 -1.38
CA LEU A 91 -1.96 7.80 -2.47
C LEU A 91 -3.07 7.34 -3.40
N ILE A 92 -4.17 6.80 -2.86
CA ILE A 92 -5.35 6.36 -3.63
C ILE A 92 -5.90 7.50 -4.49
N GLN A 93 -6.02 8.71 -3.94
CA GLN A 93 -6.45 9.90 -4.71
C GLN A 93 -5.49 10.28 -5.85
N SER A 94 -4.21 9.88 -5.76
CA SER A 94 -3.21 10.12 -6.79
C SER A 94 -3.17 9.02 -7.86
N VAL A 95 -3.82 7.87 -7.64
CA VAL A 95 -3.91 6.79 -8.62
C VAL A 95 -5.02 7.14 -9.63
N PRO A 96 -4.71 7.35 -10.92
CA PRO A 96 -5.71 7.62 -11.95
C PRO A 96 -6.39 6.32 -12.40
N SER A 97 -7.06 5.63 -11.48
CA SER A 97 -7.84 4.42 -11.76
C SER A 97 -9.34 4.71 -11.60
N SER A 98 -10.18 4.08 -12.43
CA SER A 98 -11.64 4.13 -12.31
C SER A 98 -12.18 3.32 -11.12
N LYS A 99 -11.34 2.53 -10.46
CA LYS A 99 -11.68 1.71 -9.28
C LYS A 99 -11.38 2.39 -7.95
N THR A 100 -11.35 3.72 -7.89
CA THR A 100 -11.14 4.47 -6.64
C THR A 100 -12.40 4.56 -5.77
N GLU A 101 -13.56 4.16 -6.29
CA GLU A 101 -14.85 4.12 -5.58
C GLU A 101 -14.97 3.15 -4.38
N PRO A 102 -14.27 2.01 -4.24
CA PRO A 102 -14.55 1.03 -3.17
C PRO A 102 -13.83 1.32 -1.83
N PHE A 103 -13.20 2.49 -1.67
CA PHE A 103 -12.59 2.92 -0.40
C PHE A 103 -13.41 4.01 0.31
N GLU A 104 -14.74 3.94 0.23
CA GLU A 104 -15.59 4.64 1.20
C GLU A 104 -15.54 3.88 2.53
N LEU A 105 -15.11 4.59 3.59
CA LEU A 105 -14.99 4.11 4.97
C LEU A 105 -16.36 3.93 5.63
#